data_AF-A0AAN9FHS1-F1
#
_entry.id   AF-A0AAN9FHS1-F1
#
_cell.length_a   1.000
_cell.length_b   1.000
_cell.length_c   1.000
_cell.angle_alpha   90.00
_cell.angle_beta   90.00
_cell.angle_gamma   90.00
#
_symmetry.space_group_name_H-M   'P 1'
#
loop_
_entity.id
_entity.type
_entity.pdbx_description
1 polymer ?
#
loop_
_entity_poly.entity_id
_entity_poly.type
_entity_poly.pdbx_seq_one_letter_code
_entity_poly.pdbx_strand_id
1 'polypeptide(L)'
;MMKRGLSYSDDDEDEVEVVHLRLSNYHLEDDVEMHVSFSMLPIKRSDFEDFDSPKEKVYIHGYVDKMPKMLQVKAWRFDLSSVKPSISLLKKWKVDQPSEPEEEL
;
A
#
# COMPACT_ATOMS: atom_id res chain seq x y z
N MET A 1 25.22 -33.96 -28.02
CA MET A 1 24.71 -33.59 -26.68
C MET A 1 24.68 -32.07 -26.60
N MET A 2 23.49 -31.47 -26.56
CA MET A 2 23.33 -30.01 -26.51
C MET A 2 23.54 -29.49 -25.08
N LYS A 3 24.39 -28.48 -24.91
CA LYS A 3 24.43 -27.66 -23.70
C LYS A 3 23.19 -26.76 -23.72
N ARG A 4 22.24 -27.01 -22.82
CA ARG A 4 21.13 -26.07 -22.58
C ARG A 4 21.69 -24.96 -21.69
N GLY A 5 22.00 -23.82 -22.29
CA GLY A 5 22.05 -22.56 -21.55
C GLY A 5 20.64 -22.26 -21.06
N LEU A 6 20.42 -22.38 -19.76
CA LEU A 6 19.26 -21.74 -19.14
C LEU A 6 19.65 -20.28 -18.94
N SER A 7 19.24 -19.45 -19.88
CA SER A 7 18.97 -18.04 -19.62
C SER A 7 17.88 -18.02 -18.56
N TYR A 8 18.23 -17.79 -17.30
CA TYR A 8 17.28 -17.23 -16.36
C TYR A 8 17.13 -15.77 -16.74
N SER A 9 15.98 -15.43 -17.31
CA SER A 9 15.54 -14.07 -17.53
C SER A 9 15.60 -13.33 -16.19
N ASP A 10 16.34 -12.22 -16.23
CA ASP A 10 16.36 -11.15 -15.26
C ASP A 10 14.98 -10.49 -15.29
N ASP A 11 14.04 -11.09 -14.57
CA ASP A 11 12.72 -10.51 -14.33
C ASP A 11 12.71 -10.08 -12.86
N ASP A 12 13.49 -9.04 -12.57
CA ASP A 12 13.33 -8.20 -11.38
C ASP A 12 12.00 -7.40 -11.55
N GLU A 13 10.89 -8.11 -11.68
CA GLU A 13 9.58 -7.55 -11.33
C GLU A 13 9.62 -7.39 -9.82
N ASP A 14 9.84 -6.16 -9.35
CA ASP A 14 9.73 -5.74 -7.96
C ASP A 14 8.46 -6.35 -7.32
N GLU A 15 8.60 -7.55 -6.76
CA GLU A 15 7.73 -8.13 -5.76
C GLU A 15 7.79 -7.13 -4.62
N VAL A 16 6.91 -6.14 -4.68
CA VAL A 16 6.70 -5.16 -3.62
C VAL A 16 6.32 -5.96 -2.39
N GLU A 17 7.32 -6.32 -1.61
CA GLU A 17 7.19 -7.10 -0.40
C GLU A 17 6.12 -6.40 0.43
N VAL A 18 4.92 -7.00 0.48
CA VAL A 18 3.78 -6.40 1.18
C VAL A 18 4.10 -6.53 2.66
N VAL A 19 4.83 -5.54 3.20
CA VAL A 19 5.23 -5.55 4.59
C VAL A 19 4.00 -5.28 5.44
N HIS A 20 3.41 -6.35 5.96
CA HIS A 20 2.33 -6.30 6.94
C HIS A 20 2.88 -5.85 8.30
N LEU A 21 2.85 -4.55 8.55
CA LEU A 21 3.17 -4.00 9.87
C LEU A 21 1.98 -4.14 10.82
N ARG A 22 2.21 -4.78 11.98
CA ARG A 22 1.25 -4.78 13.08
C ARG A 22 1.57 -3.65 14.05
N LEU A 23 0.76 -2.60 13.99
CA LEU A 23 0.86 -1.47 14.91
C LEU A 23 0.05 -1.73 16.18
N SER A 24 0.59 -1.30 17.31
CA SER A 24 -0.14 -1.19 18.59
C SER A 24 -0.19 0.26 19.05
N ASN A 25 -1.17 0.59 19.90
CA ASN A 25 -1.44 1.94 20.44
C ASN A 25 -1.43 3.02 19.34
N TYR A 26 -2.17 2.77 18.27
CA TYR A 26 -2.15 3.61 17.09
C TYR A 26 -3.20 4.73 17.13
N HIS A 27 -2.90 5.84 16.47
CA HIS A 27 -3.81 6.95 16.19
C HIS A 27 -3.48 7.55 14.82
N LEU A 28 -4.44 8.27 14.25
CA LEU A 28 -4.28 8.97 12.98
C LEU A 28 -4.23 10.48 13.23
N GLU A 29 -3.32 11.17 12.54
CA GLU A 29 -3.20 12.62 12.57
C GLU A 29 -3.20 13.17 11.14
N ASP A 30 -3.71 14.38 10.95
CA ASP A 30 -3.57 15.13 9.70
C ASP A 30 -2.23 15.91 9.65
N ASP A 31 -2.07 16.79 8.66
CA ASP A 31 -0.86 17.61 8.49
C ASP A 31 -0.76 18.79 9.46
N VAL A 32 -1.79 19.02 10.28
CA VAL A 32 -1.80 20.02 11.36
C VAL A 32 -1.82 19.37 12.74
N GLU A 33 -1.42 18.10 12.83
CA GLU A 33 -1.30 17.32 14.09
C GLU A 33 -2.65 17.14 14.83
N MET A 34 -3.78 17.26 14.13
CA MET A 34 -5.10 17.00 14.70
C MET A 34 -5.46 15.53 14.58
N HIS A 35 -6.04 14.97 15.65
CA HIS A 35 -6.49 13.58 15.64
C HIS A 35 -7.66 13.41 14.67
N VAL A 36 -7.50 12.49 13.72
CA VAL A 36 -8.51 12.17 12.71
C VAL A 36 -8.94 10.71 12.77
N SER A 37 -9.92 10.36 11.95
CA SER A 37 -10.43 8.98 11.83
C SER A 37 -10.27 8.44 10.41
N PHE A 38 -10.53 7.13 10.23
CA PHE A 38 -10.52 6.48 8.92
C PHE A 38 -11.49 7.13 7.90
N SER A 39 -12.48 7.91 8.35
CA SER A 39 -13.40 8.62 7.45
C SER A 39 -12.72 9.65 6.55
N MET A 40 -11.52 10.11 6.93
CA MET A 40 -10.72 11.06 6.13
C MET A 40 -9.98 10.36 4.97
N LEU A 41 -9.97 9.02 4.98
CA LEU A 41 -9.27 8.21 3.99
C LEU A 41 -10.26 7.53 3.05
N PRO A 42 -9.98 7.48 1.75
CA PRO A 42 -10.80 6.72 0.80
C PRO A 42 -10.77 5.22 1.13
N ILE A 43 -11.89 4.54 0.85
CA ILE A 43 -12.03 3.10 0.98
C ILE A 43 -11.67 2.44 -0.35
N LYS A 44 -10.62 1.62 -0.38
CA LYS A 44 -10.24 0.81 -1.54
C LYS A 44 -11.00 -0.52 -1.54
N ARG A 45 -11.86 -0.75 -2.55
CA ARG A 45 -12.66 -2.00 -2.65
C ARG A 45 -12.00 -3.06 -3.53
N SER A 46 -11.24 -2.64 -4.53
CA SER A 46 -10.51 -3.54 -5.43
C SER A 46 -9.12 -2.99 -5.74
N ASP A 47 -8.21 -3.86 -6.17
CA ASP A 47 -6.82 -3.45 -6.46
C ASP A 47 -6.70 -2.50 -7.66
N PHE A 48 -7.71 -2.47 -8.53
CA PHE A 48 -7.78 -1.69 -9.78
C PHE A 48 -8.56 -0.38 -9.66
N GLU A 49 -9.03 -0.01 -8.46
CA GLU A 49 -9.77 1.23 -8.26
C GLU A 49 -8.78 2.39 -8.10
N ASP A 50 -8.81 3.31 -9.06
CA ASP A 50 -8.07 4.57 -9.01
C ASP A 50 -8.70 5.49 -7.97
N PHE A 51 -7.86 6.11 -7.14
CA PHE A 51 -8.31 7.13 -6.21
C PHE A 51 -7.48 8.39 -6.38
N ASP A 52 -8.17 9.51 -6.43
CA ASP A 52 -7.54 10.79 -6.15
C ASP A 52 -6.88 10.71 -4.78
N SER A 53 -5.61 11.14 -4.71
CA SER A 53 -4.94 11.26 -3.43
C SER A 53 -5.81 12.10 -2.48
N PRO A 54 -5.98 11.69 -1.22
CA PRO A 54 -6.73 12.50 -0.28
C PRO A 54 -6.16 13.92 -0.26
N LYS A 55 -7.06 14.92 -0.27
CA LYS A 55 -6.67 16.34 -0.33
C LYS A 55 -5.77 16.73 0.84
N GLU A 56 -5.98 16.08 1.98
CA GLU A 56 -5.23 16.24 3.21
C GLU A 56 -4.34 15.01 3.44
N LYS A 57 -3.12 15.25 3.94
CA LYS A 57 -2.21 14.16 4.27
C LYS A 57 -2.60 13.60 5.64
N VAL A 58 -2.72 12.28 5.72
CA VAL A 58 -3.00 11.58 6.96
C VAL A 58 -1.83 10.66 7.29
N TYR A 59 -1.46 10.63 8.56
CA TYR A 59 -0.37 9.83 9.10
C TYR A 59 -0.90 8.88 10.17
N ILE A 60 -0.43 7.64 10.17
CA ILE A 60 -0.61 6.73 11.29
C ILE A 60 0.63 6.72 12.17
N HIS A 61 0.39 6.91 13.46
CA HIS A 61 1.37 6.80 14.52
C HIS A 61 1.10 5.52 15.31
N GLY A 62 2.12 4.88 15.83
CA GLY A 62 1.98 3.70 16.68
C GLY A 62 3.31 3.02 16.95
N TYR A 63 3.24 1.78 17.44
CA TYR A 63 4.43 1.01 17.80
C TYR A 63 4.51 -0.31 17.05
N VAL A 64 5.70 -0.59 16.49
CA VAL A 64 6.09 -1.91 15.97
C VAL A 64 7.23 -2.41 16.85
N ASP A 65 7.08 -3.56 17.49
CA ASP A 65 8.08 -4.13 18.39
C ASP A 65 8.59 -3.15 19.45
N LYS A 66 7.67 -2.37 20.03
CA LYS A 66 7.93 -1.30 21.02
C LYS A 66 8.74 -0.10 20.48
N MET A 67 9.00 -0.03 19.18
CA MET A 67 9.61 1.13 18.53
C MET A 67 8.53 2.02 17.91
N PRO A 68 8.57 3.35 18.14
CA PRO A 68 7.62 4.27 17.52
C PRO A 68 7.79 4.27 16.00
N LYS A 69 6.66 4.32 15.28
CA LYS A 69 6.58 4.41 13.82
C LYS A 69 5.55 5.47 13.45
N MET A 70 5.89 6.25 12.42
CA MET A 70 5.01 7.22 11.78
C MET A 70 5.03 6.95 10.28
N LEU A 71 3.86 6.85 9.66
CA LEU A 71 3.72 6.44 8.26
C LEU A 71 2.58 7.22 7.60
N GLN A 72 2.82 7.83 6.45
CA GLN A 72 1.73 8.41 5.66
C GLN A 72 0.84 7.30 5.10
N VAL A 73 -0.47 7.48 5.22
CA VAL A 73 -1.49 6.58 4.68
C VAL A 73 -2.36 7.32 3.68
N LYS A 74 -2.74 6.63 2.62
CA LYS A 74 -3.49 7.22 1.50
C LYS A 74 -4.89 6.66 1.34
N ALA A 75 -5.13 5.44 1.83
CA ALA A 75 -6.40 4.75 1.73
C ALA A 75 -6.47 3.66 2.79
N TRP A 76 -7.65 3.07 2.94
CA TRP A 76 -7.84 1.88 3.77
C TRP A 76 -8.76 0.89 3.09
N ARG A 77 -8.67 -0.38 3.48
CA ARG A 77 -9.57 -1.44 3.04
C ARG A 77 -9.95 -2.31 4.21
N PHE A 78 -11.08 -3.00 4.09
CA PHE A 78 -11.51 -3.98 5.05
C PHE A 78 -11.79 -5.31 4.34
N ASP A 79 -11.54 -6.40 5.05
CA ASP A 79 -11.87 -7.74 4.61
C ASP A 79 -12.78 -8.40 5.64
N LEU A 80 -14.01 -8.72 5.23
CA LEU A 80 -15.04 -9.38 6.04
C LEU A 80 -15.25 -10.85 5.63
N SER A 81 -14.49 -11.35 4.66
CA SER A 81 -14.64 -12.73 4.15
C SER A 81 -14.19 -13.78 5.16
N SER A 82 -13.30 -13.39 6.07
CA SER A 82 -12.77 -14.27 7.12
C SER A 82 -13.57 -14.16 8.42
N VAL A 83 -13.48 -15.19 9.26
CA VAL A 83 -14.12 -15.25 10.59
C VAL A 83 -13.74 -14.05 11.47
N LYS A 84 -12.55 -13.48 11.26
CA LYS A 84 -12.08 -12.30 11.96
C LYS A 84 -11.88 -11.16 10.96
N PRO A 85 -12.77 -10.16 10.94
CA PRO A 85 -12.62 -9.05 10.01
C PRO A 85 -11.29 -8.34 10.23
N SER A 86 -10.68 -7.89 9.14
CA SER A 86 -9.41 -7.18 9.17
C SER A 86 -9.52 -5.84 8.48
N ILE A 87 -8.73 -4.88 8.96
CA ILE A 87 -8.59 -3.55 8.37
C ILE A 87 -7.12 -3.39 7.98
N SER A 88 -6.88 -2.89 6.78
CA SER A 88 -5.53 -2.62 6.26
C SER A 88 -5.43 -1.16 5.83
N LEU A 89 -4.33 -0.51 6.21
CA LEU A 89 -3.97 0.84 5.76
C LEU A 89 -2.97 0.75 4.62
N LEU A 90 -3.15 1.60 3.60
CA LEU A 90 -2.38 1.58 2.36
C LEU A 90 -1.47 2.80 2.27
N LYS A 91 -0.17 2.59 2.05
CA LYS A 91 0.85 3.67 1.94
C LYS A 91 1.08 4.15 0.50
N LYS A 92 1.08 3.20 -0.43
CA LYS A 92 1.22 3.41 -1.88
C LYS A 92 0.09 2.65 -2.56
N TRP A 93 -0.42 3.20 -3.64
CA TRP A 93 -1.26 2.47 -4.59
C TRP A 93 -0.49 2.43 -5.92
N LYS A 94 -0.52 1.30 -6.62
CA LYS A 94 -0.01 1.23 -7.99
C LYS A 94 -1.06 1.91 -8.87
N VAL A 95 -0.66 2.99 -9.53
CA VAL A 95 -1.30 3.44 -10.76
C VAL A 95 -0.65 2.54 -11.81
N ASP A 96 -1.41 1.70 -12.49
CA ASP A 96 -0.89 1.12 -13.73
C ASP A 96 -0.79 2.28 -14.72
N GLN A 97 0.40 2.88 -14.82
CA GLN A 97 0.69 3.76 -15.95
C GLN A 97 0.58 2.88 -17.20
N PRO A 98 -0.17 3.29 -18.24
CA PRO A 98 -0.15 2.57 -19.50
C PRO A 98 1.30 2.54 -19.98
N SER A 99 1.82 1.32 -20.20
CA SER A 99 3.10 1.09 -20.87
C SER A 99 3.14 1.95 -22.13
N GLU A 100 4.17 2.80 -22.27
CA GLU A 100 4.37 3.55 -23.50
C GLU A 100 4.30 2.58 -24.69
N PRO A 101 3.59 2.91 -25.78
CA PRO A 101 3.58 2.04 -26.94
C PRO A 101 5.02 1.95 -27.42
N GLU A 102 5.57 0.73 -27.45
CA GLU A 102 6.83 0.46 -28.13
C GLU A 102 6.69 0.97 -29.56
N GLU A 103 7.36 2.07 -29.90
CA GLU A 103 7.52 2.50 -31.28
C GLU A 103 8.37 1.43 -31.97
N GLU A 104 7.72 0.49 -32.65
CA GLU A 104 8.36 -0.35 -33.66
C GLU A 104 8.87 0.58 -34.79
N LEU A 105 10.20 0.74 -34.89
CA LEU A 105 10.91 1.24 -36.06
C LEU A 105 11.80 0.13 -36.65
#